data_AF-A0A3Q3IWJ5-F1
#
_entry.id   AF-A0A3Q3IWJ5-F1
#
_cell.length_a   1.000
_cell.length_b   1.000
_cell.length_c   1.000
_cell.angle_alpha   90.00
_cell.angle_beta   90.00
_cell.angle_gamma   90.00
#
_symmetry.space_group_name_H-M   'P 1'
#
loop_
_entity.id
_entity.type
_entity.pdbx_description
1 polymer ?
#
loop_
_entity_poly.entity_id
_entity_poly.type
_entity_poly.pdbx_seq_one_letter_code
_entity_poly.pdbx_strand_id
1 'polypeptide(L)'
;MADVSSISKATSNLEDRANCSTIISGDNEGRSLPDASVTTSKQHSDTEVSDAEVVRRAQEEGCVNVVFPGTVTQEGCCRFVSEILKCILYQRQQLPMTYDQLVYSQRKRIVPSADMDWRKCQQTLQELEEVLQQLEVLFSLSRVPRVLLLMGGSLVLPKELYEINMEGLVLAGGDHCLRVSSCLRQLFRTLFVADLLSDSRPVHLMPTTVLVQAHRDCGIGWFRPKLQFKVPTRVKNQIIALSTDSNTCKELRAKGSDWQDYVWFQAPMTIKGFRN
;
A
#
# COMPACT_ATOMS: atom_id res chain seq x y z
N MET A 1 -6.94 -26.15 51.51
CA MET A 1 -5.88 -26.68 52.39
C MET A 1 -4.60 -26.65 51.58
N ALA A 2 -3.70 -25.76 51.98
CA ALA A 2 -2.39 -25.57 51.39
C ALA A 2 -1.44 -26.65 51.86
N ASP A 3 -0.40 -26.93 51.07
CA ASP A 3 0.87 -27.37 51.65
C ASP A 3 2.04 -26.60 51.02
N VAL A 4 2.95 -26.25 51.92
CA VAL A 4 4.07 -25.31 51.85
C VAL A 4 5.32 -26.17 52.06
N SER A 5 6.41 -26.05 51.30
CA SER A 5 7.62 -25.27 51.67
C SER A 5 8.76 -25.74 50.72
N SER A 6 9.44 -24.84 50.01
CA SER A 6 10.68 -24.13 50.39
C SER A 6 11.96 -24.93 50.04
N ILE A 7 12.87 -24.38 49.22
CA ILE A 7 14.14 -23.69 49.58
C ILE A 7 14.84 -23.41 48.21
N SER A 8 15.60 -22.35 47.90
CA SER A 8 15.91 -21.03 48.48
C SER A 8 16.94 -20.34 47.54
N LYS A 9 17.05 -19.01 47.71
CA LYS A 9 18.14 -18.07 47.37
C LYS A 9 18.19 -17.47 45.96
N ALA A 10 18.54 -16.20 45.77
CA ALA A 10 18.44 -14.94 46.52
C ALA A 10 19.16 -13.90 45.66
N THR A 11 18.53 -12.75 45.46
CA THR A 11 19.03 -11.55 44.77
C THR A 11 19.78 -10.60 45.73
N SER A 12 20.82 -9.91 45.25
CA SER A 12 21.22 -8.53 45.63
C SER A 12 22.37 -8.07 44.71
N ASN A 13 22.15 -7.08 43.82
CA ASN A 13 22.42 -5.64 43.99
C ASN A 13 23.86 -5.28 44.42
N LEU A 14 24.62 -4.54 43.60
CA LEU A 14 24.96 -3.12 43.84
C LEU A 14 25.82 -2.53 42.70
N GLU A 15 25.64 -1.22 42.52
CA GLU A 15 26.21 -0.32 41.51
C GLU A 15 27.65 0.15 41.77
N ASP A 16 28.23 0.73 40.72
CA ASP A 16 28.96 2.02 40.70
C ASP A 16 30.50 2.16 40.79
N ARG A 17 30.98 2.88 39.75
CA ARG A 17 32.00 3.96 39.68
C ARG A 17 33.51 3.67 39.58
N ALA A 18 34.04 4.03 38.39
CA ALA A 18 35.14 4.98 38.06
C ALA A 18 36.45 4.89 38.88
N ASN A 19 37.69 4.98 38.34
CA ASN A 19 38.23 6.05 37.48
C ASN A 19 39.74 5.81 37.17
N CYS A 20 40.23 6.45 36.09
CA CYS A 20 41.58 6.96 35.72
C CYS A 20 42.92 6.42 36.27
N SER A 21 43.89 6.20 35.35
CA SER A 21 45.08 7.06 35.05
C SER A 21 45.98 6.32 34.02
N THR A 22 46.64 6.92 33.01
CA THR A 22 47.77 7.88 33.08
C THR A 22 48.10 8.47 31.69
N ILE A 23 48.68 9.69 31.70
CA ILE A 23 49.04 10.64 30.62
C ILE A 23 50.51 10.44 30.13
N ILE A 24 50.83 11.00 28.94
CA ILE A 24 52.03 11.79 28.50
C ILE A 24 52.47 11.35 27.09
N SER A 25 52.92 12.14 26.10
CA SER A 25 52.77 13.52 25.55
C SER A 25 53.75 13.62 24.35
N GLY A 26 53.39 14.38 23.29
CA GLY A 26 54.29 14.99 22.26
C GLY A 26 54.74 14.10 21.09
N ASP A 27 54.89 14.53 19.83
CA ASP A 27 54.74 15.83 19.17
C ASP A 27 54.59 15.65 17.63
N ASN A 28 54.03 16.68 17.00
CA ASN A 28 53.81 17.08 15.59
C ASN A 28 54.67 16.46 14.44
N GLU A 29 54.02 16.10 13.32
CA GLU A 29 54.34 16.59 11.94
C GLU A 29 53.40 15.99 10.85
N GLY A 30 52.97 16.82 9.88
CA GLY A 30 52.66 16.37 8.51
C GLY A 30 51.21 16.09 8.10
N ARG A 31 50.50 17.13 7.65
CA ARG A 31 49.22 17.09 6.92
C ARG A 31 49.21 16.14 5.70
N SER A 32 48.13 15.36 5.54
CA SER A 32 47.32 15.21 4.29
C SER A 32 46.05 14.40 4.58
N LEU A 33 44.89 15.05 4.55
CA LEU A 33 43.55 14.44 4.57
C LEU A 33 43.10 14.18 3.11
N PRO A 34 42.47 13.03 2.78
CA PRO A 34 41.58 12.96 1.64
C PRO A 34 40.16 13.38 2.04
N ASP A 35 39.58 14.26 1.25
CA ASP A 35 38.24 14.84 1.34
C ASP A 35 37.14 13.79 1.52
N ALA A 36 36.40 13.87 2.64
CA ALA A 36 35.19 13.09 2.93
C ALA A 36 33.89 13.91 2.73
N SER A 37 33.92 14.93 1.87
CA SER A 37 32.83 15.91 1.72
C SER A 37 32.00 15.76 0.42
N VAL A 38 32.40 14.90 -0.52
CA VAL A 38 31.81 14.86 -1.87
C VAL A 38 30.67 13.85 -2.03
N THR A 39 30.52 12.87 -1.13
CA THR A 39 29.52 11.80 -1.27
C THR A 39 28.13 12.18 -0.73
N THR A 40 28.04 13.03 0.30
CA THR A 40 26.76 13.39 0.94
C THR A 40 25.96 14.40 0.13
N SER A 41 26.63 15.36 -0.52
CA SER A 41 25.95 16.42 -1.28
C SER A 41 25.33 15.93 -2.60
N LYS A 42 25.95 14.91 -3.24
CA LYS A 42 25.43 14.31 -4.48
C LYS A 42 24.15 13.49 -4.27
N GLN A 43 24.07 12.73 -3.18
CA GLN A 43 22.87 11.96 -2.86
C GLN A 43 21.67 12.84 -2.48
N HIS A 44 21.92 14.01 -1.88
CA HIS A 44 20.87 14.96 -1.54
C HIS A 44 20.28 15.61 -2.81
N SER A 45 21.14 16.05 -3.74
CA SER A 45 20.69 16.65 -5.00
C SER A 45 19.96 15.67 -5.91
N ASP A 46 20.40 14.41 -5.97
CA ASP A 46 19.76 13.39 -6.82
C ASP A 46 18.37 13.00 -6.30
N THR A 47 18.16 13.05 -4.98
CA THR A 47 16.86 12.73 -4.36
C THR A 47 15.85 13.86 -4.57
N GLU A 48 16.25 15.12 -4.42
CA GLU A 48 15.36 16.28 -4.62
C GLU A 48 14.88 16.41 -6.08
N VAL A 49 15.77 16.15 -7.05
CA VAL A 49 15.43 16.15 -8.48
C VAL A 49 14.49 14.99 -8.82
N SER A 50 14.71 13.82 -8.22
CA SER A 50 13.82 12.66 -8.38
C SER A 50 12.43 12.93 -7.81
N ASP A 51 12.34 13.51 -6.62
CA ASP A 51 11.06 13.80 -5.97
C ASP A 51 10.28 14.88 -6.73
N ALA A 52 10.96 15.91 -7.25
CA ALA A 52 10.34 16.94 -8.09
C ALA A 52 9.74 16.36 -9.38
N GLU A 53 10.41 15.40 -10.03
CA GLU A 53 9.89 14.73 -11.23
C GLU A 53 8.67 13.85 -10.91
N VAL A 54 8.67 13.18 -9.75
CA VAL A 54 7.51 12.39 -9.27
C VAL A 54 6.30 13.30 -9.06
N VAL A 55 6.48 14.45 -8.41
CA VAL A 55 5.42 15.46 -8.20
C VAL A 55 4.88 15.97 -9.53
N ARG A 56 5.77 16.34 -10.46
CA ARG A 56 5.39 16.88 -11.77
C ARG A 56 4.50 15.90 -12.55
N ARG A 57 4.90 14.62 -12.65
CA ARG A 57 4.10 13.59 -13.34
C ARG A 57 2.77 13.31 -12.66
N ALA A 58 2.73 13.31 -11.34
CA ALA A 58 1.48 13.12 -10.61
C ALA A 58 0.48 14.25 -10.90
N GLN A 59 0.95 15.50 -10.95
CA GLN A 59 0.10 16.66 -11.20
C GLN A 59 -0.35 16.74 -12.67
N GLU A 60 0.59 16.59 -13.60
CA GLU A 60 0.37 16.76 -15.05
C GLU A 60 -0.32 15.54 -15.69
N GLU A 61 0.17 14.34 -15.40
CA GLU A 61 -0.27 13.09 -16.04
C GLU A 61 -1.29 12.33 -15.19
N GLY A 62 -1.44 12.67 -13.90
CA GLY A 62 -2.23 11.87 -12.96
C GLY A 62 -1.59 10.51 -12.70
N CYS A 63 -0.28 10.36 -12.88
CA CYS A 63 0.41 9.08 -12.85
C CYS A 63 1.58 9.07 -11.87
N VAL A 64 1.67 8.02 -11.06
CA VAL A 64 2.79 7.77 -10.13
C VAL A 64 3.39 6.42 -10.43
N ASN A 65 4.68 6.41 -10.73
CA ASN A 65 5.46 5.19 -10.94
C ASN A 65 6.20 4.80 -9.66
N VAL A 66 5.98 3.58 -9.19
CA VAL A 66 6.71 2.99 -8.08
C VAL A 66 7.53 1.82 -8.61
N VAL A 67 8.85 1.95 -8.53
CA VAL A 67 9.80 0.95 -9.03
C VAL A 67 10.42 0.21 -7.85
N PHE A 68 10.07 -1.06 -7.67
CA PHE A 68 10.66 -1.92 -6.65
C PHE A 68 12.02 -2.47 -7.11
N PRO A 69 13.02 -2.54 -6.22
CA PRO A 69 14.37 -2.99 -6.58
C PRO A 69 14.49 -4.50 -6.83
N GLY A 70 13.39 -5.25 -6.73
CA GLY A 70 13.36 -6.71 -6.80
C GLY A 70 11.96 -7.26 -7.01
N THR A 71 11.86 -8.58 -7.11
CA THR A 71 10.60 -9.30 -7.35
C THR A 71 9.69 -9.26 -6.13
N VAL A 72 8.40 -9.40 -6.40
CA VAL A 72 7.35 -9.43 -5.36
C VAL A 72 6.54 -10.71 -5.47
N THR A 73 5.87 -11.10 -4.39
CA THR A 73 4.95 -12.23 -4.40
C THR A 73 3.56 -11.81 -4.86
N GLN A 74 2.77 -12.78 -5.31
CA GLN A 74 1.36 -12.58 -5.65
C GLN A 74 0.53 -12.16 -4.43
N GLU A 75 0.82 -12.75 -3.26
CA GLU A 75 0.25 -12.31 -1.98
C GLU A 75 0.61 -10.86 -1.67
N GLY A 76 1.87 -10.46 -1.92
CA GLY A 76 2.31 -9.08 -1.78
C GLY A 76 1.50 -8.11 -2.64
N CYS A 77 1.21 -8.48 -3.89
CA CYS A 77 0.38 -7.68 -4.78
C CYS A 77 -1.05 -7.50 -4.24
N CYS A 78 -1.65 -8.57 -3.70
CA CYS A 78 -2.94 -8.47 -3.03
C CYS A 78 -2.87 -7.47 -1.86
N ARG A 79 -1.83 -7.54 -1.03
CA ARG A 79 -1.62 -6.60 0.08
C ARG A 79 -1.46 -5.16 -0.42
N PHE A 80 -0.74 -4.93 -1.52
CA PHE A 80 -0.61 -3.59 -2.10
C PHE A 80 -1.98 -3.02 -2.48
N VAL A 81 -2.80 -3.80 -3.20
CA VAL A 81 -4.15 -3.39 -3.60
C VAL A 81 -5.02 -3.12 -2.38
N SER A 82 -5.02 -4.01 -1.38
CA SER A 82 -5.78 -3.86 -0.15
C SER A 82 -5.42 -2.60 0.62
N GLU A 83 -4.13 -2.30 0.78
CA GLU A 83 -3.69 -1.10 1.48
C GLU A 83 -3.94 0.18 0.66
N ILE A 84 -3.75 0.15 -0.66
CA ILE A 84 -4.10 1.28 -1.54
C ILE A 84 -5.60 1.59 -1.45
N LEU A 85 -6.47 0.57 -1.49
CA LEU A 85 -7.92 0.73 -1.35
C LEU A 85 -8.27 1.42 -0.03
N LYS A 86 -7.76 0.91 1.10
CA LYS A 86 -7.98 1.52 2.42
C LYS A 86 -7.50 2.96 2.47
N CYS A 87 -6.32 3.23 1.91
CA CYS A 87 -5.72 4.57 1.87
C CYS A 87 -6.58 5.53 1.04
N ILE A 88 -7.02 5.14 -0.16
CA ILE A 88 -7.89 5.95 -1.01
C ILE A 88 -9.21 6.25 -0.30
N LEU A 89 -9.88 5.24 0.27
CA LEU A 89 -11.14 5.45 0.99
C LEU A 89 -10.98 6.45 2.15
N TYR A 90 -9.87 6.39 2.88
CA TYR A 90 -9.57 7.34 3.95
C TYR A 90 -9.26 8.76 3.41
N GLN A 91 -8.34 8.89 2.46
CA GLN A 91 -7.92 10.19 1.89
C GLN A 91 -9.07 10.90 1.16
N ARG A 92 -9.97 10.13 0.54
CA ARG A 92 -11.19 10.63 -0.09
C ARG A 92 -12.35 10.77 0.89
N GLN A 93 -12.10 10.80 2.20
CA GLN A 93 -13.10 11.04 3.24
C GLN A 93 -14.35 10.14 3.12
N GLN A 94 -14.18 8.91 2.62
CA GLN A 94 -15.21 7.88 2.61
C GLN A 94 -15.24 7.13 3.95
N LEU A 95 -14.13 7.16 4.68
CA LEU A 95 -14.00 6.67 6.04
C LEU A 95 -13.62 7.83 6.97
N PRO A 96 -14.21 7.95 8.17
CA PRO A 96 -13.91 9.04 9.10
C PRO A 96 -12.53 8.91 9.79
N MET A 97 -11.95 7.71 9.78
CA MET A 97 -10.61 7.41 10.27
C MET A 97 -10.03 6.23 9.50
N THR A 98 -8.78 5.86 9.76
CA THR A 98 -8.16 4.74 9.04
C THR A 98 -8.90 3.43 9.32
N TYR A 99 -8.84 2.50 8.37
CA TYR A 99 -9.48 1.19 8.50
C TYR A 99 -9.10 0.47 9.82
N ASP A 100 -7.82 0.44 10.17
CA ASP A 100 -7.37 -0.24 11.39
C ASP A 100 -7.90 0.42 12.67
N GLN A 101 -8.02 1.76 12.67
CA GLN A 101 -8.63 2.50 13.79
C GLN A 101 -10.12 2.21 13.90
N LEU A 102 -10.83 2.09 12.77
CA LEU A 102 -12.24 1.70 12.76
C LEU A 102 -12.44 0.30 13.34
N VAL A 103 -11.69 -0.69 12.86
CA VAL A 103 -11.73 -2.08 13.37
C VAL A 103 -11.43 -2.11 14.88
N TYR A 104 -10.42 -1.35 15.32
CA TYR A 104 -10.09 -1.24 16.74
C TYR A 104 -11.23 -0.62 17.57
N SER A 105 -11.84 0.46 17.07
CA SER A 105 -12.96 1.12 17.74
C SER A 105 -14.18 0.21 17.89
N GLN A 106 -14.44 -0.62 16.87
CA GLN A 106 -15.52 -1.61 16.88
C GLN A 106 -15.29 -2.69 17.93
N ARG A 107 -14.07 -3.21 18.04
CA ARG A 107 -13.71 -4.21 19.06
C ARG A 107 -13.83 -3.67 20.48
N LYS A 108 -13.60 -2.37 20.68
CA LYS A 108 -13.70 -1.73 22.01
C LYS A 108 -15.13 -1.38 22.42
N ARG A 109 -16.05 -1.16 21.48
CA ARG A 109 -17.44 -0.83 21.77
C ARG A 109 -18.24 -2.11 22.04
N ILE A 110 -18.22 -2.56 23.28
CA ILE A 110 -18.95 -3.75 23.78
C ILE A 110 -20.47 -3.50 23.90
N VAL A 111 -20.92 -2.23 23.87
CA VAL A 111 -22.34 -1.88 23.99
C VAL A 111 -22.84 -1.20 22.71
N PRO A 112 -23.88 -1.76 22.04
CA PRO A 112 -24.50 -1.10 20.89
C PRO A 112 -25.34 0.07 21.38
N SER A 113 -24.80 1.30 21.32
CA SER A 113 -25.68 2.46 21.38
C SER A 113 -26.50 2.51 20.07
N ALA A 114 -27.75 2.94 20.17
CA ALA A 114 -28.68 3.07 19.05
C ALA A 114 -28.33 4.25 18.14
N ASP A 115 -27.05 4.39 17.79
CA ASP A 115 -26.56 5.42 16.91
C ASP A 115 -26.72 4.96 15.46
N MET A 116 -27.47 5.71 14.65
CA MET A 116 -27.69 5.37 13.24
C MET A 116 -26.38 5.38 12.46
N ASP A 117 -25.41 6.18 12.88
CA ASP A 117 -24.11 6.28 12.22
C ASP A 117 -23.20 5.10 12.57
N TRP A 118 -23.44 4.46 13.72
CA TRP A 118 -22.79 3.19 14.07
C TRP A 118 -23.21 2.04 13.15
N ARG A 119 -24.50 1.92 12.83
CA ARG A 119 -24.97 0.88 11.90
C ARG A 119 -24.39 1.05 10.50
N LYS A 120 -24.25 2.30 10.02
CA LYS A 120 -23.59 2.61 8.74
C LYS A 120 -22.11 2.26 8.78
N CYS A 121 -21.43 2.55 9.89
CA CYS A 121 -20.04 2.17 10.12
C CYS A 121 -19.86 0.65 10.02
N GLN A 122 -20.67 -0.11 10.76
CA GLN A 122 -20.62 -1.58 10.75
C GLN A 122 -20.90 -2.15 9.36
N GLN A 123 -21.92 -1.63 8.66
CA GLN A 123 -22.22 -2.04 7.29
C GLN A 123 -21.03 -1.76 6.37
N THR A 124 -20.50 -0.54 6.37
CA THR A 124 -19.37 -0.16 5.49
C THR A 124 -18.14 -1.02 5.74
N LEU A 125 -17.83 -1.29 7.01
CA LEU A 125 -16.70 -2.15 7.38
C LEU A 125 -16.90 -3.58 6.90
N GLN A 126 -18.12 -4.13 7.04
CA GLN A 126 -18.44 -5.45 6.53
C GLN A 126 -18.33 -5.51 5.00
N GLU A 127 -18.83 -4.51 4.29
CA GLU A 127 -18.71 -4.41 2.82
C GLU A 127 -17.25 -4.35 2.38
N LEU A 128 -16.42 -3.57 3.08
CA LEU A 128 -14.99 -3.46 2.82
C LEU A 128 -14.24 -4.76 3.16
N GLU A 129 -14.50 -5.37 4.31
CA GLU A 129 -13.90 -6.66 4.71
C GLU A 129 -14.23 -7.76 3.71
N GLU A 130 -15.48 -7.83 3.26
CA GLU A 130 -15.90 -8.82 2.25
C GLU A 130 -15.15 -8.61 0.93
N VAL A 131 -15.05 -7.36 0.44
CA VAL A 131 -14.26 -7.04 -0.76
C VAL A 131 -12.79 -7.43 -0.58
N LEU A 132 -12.17 -7.11 0.56
CA LEU A 132 -10.77 -7.45 0.84
C LEU A 132 -10.55 -8.97 0.87
N GLN A 133 -11.45 -9.71 1.51
CA GLN A 133 -11.37 -11.17 1.56
C GLN A 133 -11.51 -11.81 0.18
N GLN A 134 -12.42 -11.28 -0.65
CA GLN A 134 -12.66 -11.80 -1.99
C GLN A 134 -11.53 -11.42 -2.96
N LEU A 135 -10.86 -10.29 -2.74
CA LEU A 135 -9.61 -9.98 -3.43
C LEU A 135 -8.55 -11.02 -3.10
N GLU A 136 -8.34 -11.38 -1.83
CA GLU A 136 -7.37 -12.43 -1.46
C GLU A 136 -7.66 -13.76 -2.18
N VAL A 137 -8.93 -14.18 -2.22
CA VAL A 137 -9.34 -15.39 -2.97
C VAL A 137 -9.01 -15.24 -4.45
N LEU A 138 -9.40 -14.14 -5.08
CA LEU A 138 -9.14 -13.91 -6.51
C LEU A 138 -7.63 -13.91 -6.83
N PHE A 139 -6.83 -13.24 -6.00
CA PHE A 139 -5.37 -13.23 -6.12
C PHE A 139 -4.75 -14.61 -5.89
N SER A 140 -5.41 -15.55 -5.19
CA SER A 140 -4.92 -16.93 -5.09
C SER A 140 -5.22 -17.77 -6.34
N LEU A 141 -6.25 -17.40 -7.10
CA LEU A 141 -6.74 -18.14 -8.27
C LEU A 141 -6.15 -17.65 -9.59
N SER A 142 -5.82 -16.36 -9.69
CA SER A 142 -5.35 -15.74 -10.92
C SER A 142 -4.37 -14.61 -10.66
N ARG A 143 -3.52 -14.32 -11.65
CA ARG A 143 -2.75 -13.07 -11.65
C ARG A 143 -3.70 -11.90 -11.87
N VAL A 144 -3.31 -10.74 -11.37
CA VAL A 144 -4.11 -9.52 -11.48
C VAL A 144 -3.24 -8.42 -12.04
N PRO A 145 -3.33 -8.12 -13.36
CA PRO A 145 -2.53 -7.05 -13.96
C PRO A 145 -3.03 -5.67 -13.53
N ARG A 146 -4.34 -5.48 -13.39
CA ARG A 146 -4.93 -4.14 -13.15
C ARG A 146 -6.14 -4.21 -12.22
N VAL A 147 -6.27 -3.21 -11.36
CA VAL A 147 -7.42 -2.99 -10.49
C VAL A 147 -7.91 -1.56 -10.66
N LEU A 148 -9.22 -1.37 -10.73
CA LEU A 148 -9.86 -0.06 -10.83
C LEU A 148 -10.76 0.18 -9.62
N LEU A 149 -10.68 1.40 -9.08
CA LEU A 149 -11.59 1.91 -8.08
C LEU A 149 -12.38 3.07 -8.69
N LEU A 150 -13.67 2.84 -8.90
CA LEU A 150 -14.59 3.83 -9.46
C LEU A 150 -15.39 4.42 -8.32
N MET A 151 -15.26 5.73 -8.09
CA MET A 151 -15.97 6.42 -7.02
C MET A 151 -17.05 7.32 -7.60
N GLY A 152 -18.29 7.10 -7.15
CA GLY A 152 -19.46 7.84 -7.57
C GLY A 152 -19.80 7.71 -9.06
N GLY A 153 -20.93 8.27 -9.47
CA GLY A 153 -21.37 8.24 -10.87
C GLY A 153 -21.76 6.83 -11.34
N SER A 154 -21.41 6.50 -12.58
CA SER A 154 -21.69 5.20 -13.21
C SER A 154 -20.41 4.52 -13.68
N LEU A 155 -20.48 3.23 -14.06
CA LEU A 155 -19.32 2.51 -14.61
C LEU A 155 -18.73 3.15 -15.87
N VAL A 156 -19.56 3.86 -16.66
CA VAL A 156 -19.14 4.51 -17.91
C VAL A 156 -18.58 5.91 -17.65
N LEU A 157 -19.10 6.59 -16.64
CA LEU A 157 -18.71 7.95 -16.27
C LEU A 157 -18.68 8.07 -14.75
N PRO A 158 -17.61 7.57 -14.10
CA PRO A 158 -17.42 7.76 -12.66
C PRO A 158 -17.07 9.23 -12.36
N LYS A 159 -17.20 9.63 -11.10
CA LYS A 159 -16.72 10.96 -10.69
C LYS A 159 -15.20 10.97 -10.53
N GLU A 160 -14.66 9.90 -9.98
CA GLU A 160 -13.22 9.68 -9.82
C GLU A 160 -12.87 8.25 -10.21
N LEU A 161 -11.70 8.08 -10.83
CA LEU A 161 -11.17 6.79 -11.28
C LEU A 161 -9.73 6.66 -10.81
N TYR A 162 -9.47 5.61 -10.04
CA TYR A 162 -8.13 5.20 -9.65
C TYR A 162 -7.79 3.87 -10.29
N GLU A 163 -6.59 3.79 -10.85
CA GLU A 163 -6.07 2.58 -11.47
C GLU A 163 -4.79 2.15 -10.75
N ILE A 164 -4.75 0.88 -10.34
CA ILE A 164 -3.55 0.23 -9.82
C ILE A 164 -3.06 -0.69 -10.95
N ASN A 165 -1.98 -0.29 -11.60
CA ASN A 165 -1.37 -1.07 -12.68
C ASN A 165 -0.18 -1.86 -12.14
N MET A 166 -0.23 -3.18 -12.28
CA MET A 166 0.75 -4.15 -11.81
C MET A 166 1.39 -4.95 -12.97
N GLU A 167 1.11 -4.60 -14.22
CA GLU A 167 1.66 -5.30 -15.40
C GLU A 167 3.20 -5.24 -15.45
N GLY A 168 3.79 -4.21 -14.85
CA GLY A 168 5.24 -4.03 -14.78
C GLY A 168 5.92 -4.83 -13.67
N LEU A 169 5.17 -5.53 -12.81
CA LEU A 169 5.72 -6.31 -11.70
C LEU A 169 6.20 -7.68 -12.18
N VAL A 170 7.41 -8.03 -11.75
CA VAL A 170 7.92 -9.40 -11.90
C VAL A 170 7.57 -10.18 -10.64
N LEU A 171 6.72 -11.19 -10.81
CA LEU A 171 6.30 -12.06 -9.73
C LEU A 171 7.26 -13.23 -9.57
N ALA A 172 7.69 -13.51 -8.33
CA ALA A 172 8.45 -14.70 -7.98
C ALA A 172 7.83 -15.38 -6.75
N GLY A 173 8.06 -16.69 -6.62
CA GLY A 173 7.73 -17.45 -5.42
C GLY A 173 9.01 -17.77 -4.64
N GLY A 174 8.97 -17.68 -3.30
CA GLY A 174 10.06 -18.09 -2.40
C GLY A 174 10.81 -16.95 -1.72
N ASP A 175 11.89 -17.31 -1.00
CA ASP A 175 12.62 -16.46 -0.03
C ASP A 175 13.39 -15.27 -0.64
N HIS A 176 13.51 -15.21 -1.96
CA HIS A 176 14.22 -14.13 -2.67
C HIS A 176 13.34 -12.92 -2.99
N CYS A 177 12.06 -12.95 -2.61
CA CYS A 177 11.14 -11.83 -2.83
C CYS A 177 11.34 -10.72 -1.81
N LEU A 178 11.06 -9.48 -2.23
CA LEU A 178 11.06 -8.35 -1.32
C LEU A 178 10.00 -8.52 -0.22
N ARG A 179 10.36 -8.10 1.00
CA ARG A 179 9.41 -8.04 2.11
C ARG A 179 8.29 -7.05 1.78
N VAL A 180 7.05 -7.52 1.90
CA VAL A 180 5.83 -6.73 1.64
C VAL A 180 5.83 -5.40 2.40
N SER A 181 6.29 -5.39 3.65
CA SER A 181 6.37 -4.17 4.48
C SER A 181 7.37 -3.13 3.96
N SER A 182 8.45 -3.55 3.31
CA SER A 182 9.39 -2.62 2.67
C SER A 182 8.78 -2.03 1.40
N CYS A 183 8.13 -2.85 0.57
CA CYS A 183 7.43 -2.38 -0.63
C CYS A 183 6.28 -1.42 -0.30
N LEU A 184 5.46 -1.72 0.71
CA LEU A 184 4.38 -0.83 1.17
C LEU A 184 4.91 0.52 1.66
N ARG A 185 6.02 0.51 2.42
CA ARG A 185 6.66 1.76 2.88
C ARG A 185 7.14 2.60 1.70
N GLN A 186 7.80 1.98 0.73
CA GLN A 186 8.25 2.67 -0.48
C GLN A 186 7.05 3.22 -1.27
N LEU A 187 6.04 2.39 -1.52
CA LEU A 187 4.81 2.75 -2.21
C LEU A 187 4.14 3.98 -1.59
N PHE A 188 3.86 3.95 -0.28
CA PHE A 188 3.20 5.07 0.38
C PHE A 188 4.09 6.29 0.54
N ARG A 189 5.43 6.12 0.65
CA ARG A 189 6.36 7.26 0.59
C ARG A 189 6.26 7.96 -0.77
N THR A 190 6.30 7.20 -1.87
CA THR A 190 6.21 7.76 -3.22
C THR A 190 4.84 8.40 -3.46
N LEU A 191 3.75 7.77 -3.04
CA LEU A 191 2.40 8.35 -3.15
C LEU A 191 2.24 9.63 -2.33
N PHE A 192 2.85 9.68 -1.14
CA PHE A 192 2.84 10.87 -0.29
C PHE A 192 3.61 12.03 -0.92
N VAL A 193 4.82 11.77 -1.44
CA VAL A 193 5.62 12.78 -2.15
C VAL A 193 4.89 13.27 -3.39
N ALA A 194 4.32 12.35 -4.18
CA ALA A 194 3.56 12.67 -5.38
C ALA A 194 2.29 13.48 -5.12
N ASP A 195 1.79 13.48 -3.88
CA ASP A 195 0.54 14.11 -3.46
C ASP A 195 -0.65 13.74 -4.37
N LEU A 196 -0.66 12.51 -4.89
CA LEU A 196 -1.64 12.07 -5.90
C LEU A 196 -3.07 12.05 -5.35
N LEU A 197 -3.21 11.77 -4.05
CA LEU A 197 -4.52 11.55 -3.41
C LEU A 197 -5.10 12.80 -2.76
N SER A 198 -4.33 13.89 -2.66
CA SER A 198 -4.83 15.16 -2.16
C SER A 198 -5.65 15.83 -3.27
N ASP A 199 -6.93 16.04 -2.99
CA ASP A 199 -7.75 16.90 -3.83
C ASP A 199 -8.35 17.94 -2.91
N SER A 200 -8.23 19.20 -3.29
CA SER A 200 -8.83 20.32 -2.57
C SER A 200 -10.33 20.41 -2.79
N ARG A 201 -10.89 19.65 -3.74
CA ARG A 201 -12.33 19.61 -3.99
C ARG A 201 -13.09 19.01 -2.80
N PRO A 202 -14.22 19.60 -2.39
CA PRO A 202 -15.03 19.07 -1.30
C PRO A 202 -15.50 17.67 -1.67
N VAL A 203 -15.01 16.67 -0.94
CA VAL A 203 -15.37 15.28 -1.20
C VAL A 203 -16.76 15.03 -0.63
N HIS A 204 -17.65 14.47 -1.44
CA HIS A 204 -18.93 13.95 -0.97
C HIS A 204 -18.80 12.45 -0.69
N LEU A 205 -19.69 11.92 0.16
CA LEU A 205 -19.79 10.47 0.31
C LEU A 205 -20.22 9.86 -1.03
N MET A 206 -19.39 8.95 -1.55
CA MET A 206 -19.54 8.34 -2.86
C MET A 206 -19.41 6.82 -2.73
N PRO A 207 -20.33 6.06 -3.34
CA PRO A 207 -20.15 4.62 -3.41
C PRO A 207 -18.91 4.30 -4.24
N THR A 208 -18.10 3.36 -3.76
CA THR A 208 -16.90 2.89 -4.44
C THR A 208 -17.14 1.50 -5.02
N THR A 209 -16.95 1.36 -6.32
CA THR A 209 -17.03 0.08 -7.03
C THR A 209 -15.64 -0.40 -7.37
N VAL A 210 -15.34 -1.66 -7.05
CA VAL A 210 -14.05 -2.29 -7.35
C VAL A 210 -14.19 -3.15 -8.61
N LEU A 211 -13.31 -2.93 -9.58
CA LEU A 211 -13.14 -3.80 -10.74
C LEU A 211 -11.73 -4.36 -10.76
N VAL A 212 -11.60 -5.62 -11.13
CA VAL A 212 -10.33 -6.36 -11.13
C VAL A 212 -10.21 -7.09 -12.45
N GLN A 213 -9.06 -6.99 -13.09
CA GLN A 213 -8.77 -7.77 -14.27
C GLN A 213 -8.17 -9.13 -13.86
N ALA A 214 -8.73 -10.22 -14.36
CA ALA A 214 -8.27 -11.58 -14.06
C ALA A 214 -8.48 -12.51 -15.27
N HIS A 215 -7.82 -13.67 -15.28
CA HIS A 215 -8.00 -14.65 -16.34
C HIS A 215 -9.47 -15.10 -16.42
N ARG A 216 -10.04 -15.17 -17.63
CA ARG A 216 -11.46 -15.50 -17.84
C ARG A 216 -11.90 -16.81 -17.17
N ASP A 217 -10.99 -17.78 -17.09
CA ASP A 217 -11.23 -19.14 -16.59
C ASP A 217 -10.73 -19.35 -15.14
N CYS A 218 -10.53 -18.28 -14.35
CA CYS A 218 -10.02 -18.41 -12.98
C CYS A 218 -11.02 -19.03 -11.98
N GLY A 219 -12.29 -19.21 -12.37
CA GLY A 219 -13.30 -19.87 -11.56
C GLY A 219 -13.84 -19.03 -10.38
N ILE A 220 -13.54 -17.73 -10.32
CA ILE A 220 -14.07 -16.85 -9.26
C ILE A 220 -15.59 -16.67 -9.41
N GLY A 221 -16.36 -17.04 -8.37
CA GLY A 221 -17.83 -16.98 -8.41
C GLY A 221 -18.45 -15.68 -7.86
N TRP A 222 -17.75 -15.02 -6.94
CA TRP A 222 -18.28 -13.85 -6.23
C TRP A 222 -18.25 -12.59 -7.10
N PHE A 223 -17.12 -12.37 -7.77
CA PHE A 223 -16.92 -11.30 -8.73
C PHE A 223 -17.68 -11.58 -10.05
N ARG A 224 -18.33 -10.56 -10.62
CA ARG A 224 -19.15 -10.71 -11.84
C ARG A 224 -18.37 -10.28 -13.08
N PRO A 225 -18.22 -11.15 -14.10
CA PRO A 225 -17.52 -10.77 -15.33
C PRO A 225 -18.26 -9.67 -16.10
N LYS A 226 -17.51 -8.73 -16.66
CA LYS A 226 -17.97 -7.58 -17.44
C LYS A 226 -17.23 -7.54 -18.79
N LEU A 227 -17.60 -8.47 -19.68
CA LEU A 227 -16.94 -8.66 -20.98
C LEU A 227 -16.99 -7.43 -21.91
N GLN A 228 -17.99 -6.56 -21.73
CA GLN A 228 -18.19 -5.35 -22.55
C GLN A 228 -17.65 -4.08 -21.88
N PHE A 229 -17.09 -4.19 -20.67
CA PHE A 229 -16.58 -3.02 -19.96
C PHE A 229 -15.32 -2.48 -20.65
N LYS A 230 -15.27 -1.17 -20.81
CA LYS A 230 -14.10 -0.42 -21.28
C LYS A 230 -13.78 0.62 -20.23
N VAL A 231 -12.47 0.82 -19.98
CA VAL A 231 -12.00 1.81 -19.02
C VAL A 231 -12.49 3.21 -19.46
N PRO A 232 -13.14 3.98 -18.58
CA PRO A 232 -13.59 5.33 -18.91
C PRO A 232 -12.42 6.24 -19.31
N THR A 233 -12.53 6.88 -20.48
CA THR A 233 -11.49 7.81 -21.01
C THR A 233 -11.82 9.28 -20.81
N ARG A 234 -13.06 9.60 -20.41
CA ARG A 234 -13.55 10.98 -20.23
C ARG A 234 -13.32 11.54 -18.83
N VAL A 235 -12.82 10.71 -17.91
CA VAL A 235 -12.58 11.06 -16.50
C VAL A 235 -11.08 11.07 -16.29
N LYS A 236 -10.57 12.06 -15.54
CA LYS A 236 -9.14 12.09 -15.16
C LYS A 236 -8.84 10.82 -14.37
N ASN A 237 -7.98 9.97 -14.93
CA ASN A 237 -7.57 8.71 -14.34
C ASN A 237 -6.33 8.95 -13.46
N GLN A 238 -6.36 8.46 -12.23
CA GLN A 238 -5.21 8.52 -11.32
C GLN A 238 -4.54 7.16 -11.27
N ILE A 239 -3.38 7.03 -11.91
CA ILE A 239 -2.70 5.76 -12.16
C ILE A 239 -1.56 5.60 -11.15
N ILE A 240 -1.57 4.48 -10.43
CA ILE A 240 -0.50 4.02 -9.56
C ILE A 240 0.13 2.81 -10.28
N ALA A 241 1.21 3.07 -11.00
CA ALA A 241 1.93 2.06 -11.77
C ALA A 241 3.05 1.44 -10.94
N LEU A 242 2.94 0.14 -10.68
CA LEU A 242 3.89 -0.66 -9.93
C LEU A 242 4.76 -1.45 -10.92
N SER A 243 6.07 -1.36 -10.75
CA SER A 243 7.02 -2.07 -11.62
C SER A 243 8.23 -2.58 -10.84
N THR A 244 8.93 -3.56 -11.40
CA THR A 244 10.20 -4.06 -10.89
C THR A 244 11.35 -3.47 -11.73
N ASP A 245 12.44 -3.06 -11.09
CA ASP A 245 13.62 -2.55 -11.79
C ASP A 245 14.14 -3.58 -12.80
N SER A 246 14.24 -3.15 -14.06
CA SER A 246 14.68 -3.97 -15.19
C SER A 246 16.14 -4.40 -15.07
N ASN A 247 16.95 -3.68 -14.29
CA ASN A 247 18.35 -4.05 -14.07
C ASN A 247 18.49 -5.32 -13.23
N THR A 248 17.54 -5.59 -12.33
CA THR A 248 17.54 -6.75 -11.43
C THR A 248 16.94 -8.00 -12.08
N CYS A 249 16.11 -7.86 -13.12
CA CYS A 249 15.35 -8.97 -13.72
C CYS A 249 15.38 -8.91 -15.26
N LYS A 250 16.54 -9.23 -15.85
CA LYS A 250 16.70 -9.29 -17.31
C LYS A 250 16.02 -10.51 -17.97
N GLU A 251 15.58 -11.50 -17.19
CA GLU A 251 15.24 -12.84 -17.69
C GLU A 251 13.76 -13.24 -17.56
N LEU A 252 12.94 -12.50 -16.82
CA LEU A 252 11.59 -12.93 -16.42
C LEU A 252 10.43 -12.09 -16.98
N ARG A 253 10.68 -11.17 -17.91
CA ARG A 253 9.60 -10.32 -18.44
C ARG A 253 8.68 -11.16 -19.34
N ALA A 254 7.45 -11.37 -18.88
CA ALA A 254 6.33 -11.86 -19.68
C ALA A 254 6.23 -11.05 -20.99
N LYS A 255 6.23 -11.75 -22.14
CA LYS A 255 6.03 -11.12 -23.45
C LYS A 255 4.62 -10.51 -23.49
N GLY A 256 4.43 -9.42 -24.24
CA GLY A 256 3.20 -8.61 -24.30
C GLY A 256 1.92 -9.29 -24.81
N SER A 257 1.86 -10.62 -24.78
CA SER A 257 0.77 -11.50 -25.19
C SER A 257 0.11 -12.27 -24.02
N ASP A 258 0.50 -12.00 -22.77
CA ASP A 258 0.03 -12.76 -21.60
C ASP A 258 -1.36 -12.33 -21.08
N TRP A 259 -1.90 -11.19 -21.54
CA TRP A 259 -3.11 -10.59 -20.97
C TRP A 259 -4.35 -10.65 -21.89
N GLN A 260 -4.27 -11.25 -23.08
CA GLN A 260 -5.39 -11.32 -24.04
C GLN A 260 -6.61 -12.07 -23.50
N ASP A 261 -6.40 -13.08 -22.65
CA ASP A 261 -7.48 -13.89 -22.07
C ASP A 261 -8.04 -13.31 -20.75
N TYR A 262 -7.63 -12.09 -20.40
CA TYR A 262 -8.04 -11.44 -19.17
C TYR A 262 -9.25 -10.54 -19.39
N VAL A 263 -10.23 -10.65 -18.50
CA VAL A 263 -11.47 -9.88 -18.54
C VAL A 263 -11.67 -9.10 -17.26
N TRP A 264 -12.45 -8.04 -17.33
CA TRP A 264 -12.83 -7.27 -16.15
C TRP A 264 -13.88 -8.02 -15.35
N PHE A 265 -13.67 -8.08 -14.05
CA PHE A 265 -14.62 -8.56 -13.08
C PHE A 265 -15.01 -7.42 -12.12
N GLN A 266 -16.28 -7.31 -11.77
CA GLN A 266 -16.80 -6.28 -10.88
C GLN A 266 -17.27 -6.92 -9.56
N ALA A 267 -16.96 -6.27 -8.44
CA ALA A 267 -17.56 -6.63 -7.15
C ALA A 267 -19.11 -6.49 -7.24
N PRO A 268 -19.88 -7.45 -6.72
CA PRO A 268 -21.35 -7.42 -6.77
C PRO A 268 -21.93 -6.32 -5.87
N MET A 269 -21.14 -5.77 -4.96
CA MET A 269 -21.50 -4.73 -4.01
C MET A 269 -20.63 -3.49 -4.19
N THR A 270 -21.10 -2.36 -3.65
CA THR A 270 -20.37 -1.09 -3.62
C THR A 270 -20.12 -0.69 -2.18
N ILE A 271 -18.89 -0.28 -1.87
CA ILE A 271 -18.52 0.20 -0.53
C ILE A 271 -19.08 1.62 -0.37
N LYS A 272 -20.01 1.81 0.56
CA LYS A 272 -20.62 3.13 0.81
C LYS A 272 -19.78 3.92 1.81
N GLY A 273 -19.34 5.12 1.46
CA GLY A 273 -18.69 6.00 2.43
C GLY A 273 -19.66 6.46 3.53
N PHE A 274 -19.14 6.74 4.73
CA PHE A 274 -19.89 7.30 5.85
C PHE A 274 -19.09 8.37 6.60
N ARG A 275 -19.80 9.20 7.38
CA ARG A 275 -19.24 10.23 8.26
C ARG A 275 -19.86 10.10 9.65
N ASN A 276 -19.14 10.62 10.64
CA ASN A 276 -19.66 10.84 12.00
C ASN A 276 -20.43 12.15 12.06
#